data_AF-A0A502FYX6-F1
#
_entry.id   AF-A0A502FYX6-F1
#
_cell.length_a   1.000
_cell.length_b   1.000
_cell.length_c   1.000
_cell.angle_alpha   90.00
_cell.angle_beta   90.00
_cell.angle_gamma   90.00
#
_symmetry.space_group_name_H-M   'P 1'
#
loop_
_entity.id
_entity.type
_entity.pdbx_description
1 polymer ?
#
loop_
_entity_poly.entity_id
_entity_poly.type
_entity_poly.pdbx_seq_one_letter_code
_entity_poly.pdbx_strand_id
1 'polypeptide(L)'
;MQFLKILFWCLLAFIAAVFTLGNWTSVPIKLWGGMEALVNLPLLLLLTFLAGLVPTLLWHSTLRWRLRNRLAAAERALHDLRVTAAPVPVSTLSPDPVIVTPHAVDPA
;
A
#
# COMPACT_ATOMS: atom_id res chain seq x y z
N MET A 1 -1.71 20.12 -10.34
CA MET A 1 -2.02 21.15 -9.32
C MET A 1 -0.84 21.38 -8.35
N GLN A 2 0.35 21.67 -8.88
CA GLN A 2 1.55 21.84 -8.06
C GLN A 2 1.54 23.16 -7.26
N PHE A 3 0.95 24.22 -7.84
CA PHE A 3 0.79 25.52 -7.19
C PHE A 3 0.07 25.46 -5.84
N LEU A 4 -1.08 24.78 -5.77
CA LEU A 4 -1.84 24.65 -4.52
C LEU A 4 -1.03 23.91 -3.44
N LYS A 5 -0.25 22.91 -3.85
CA LYS A 5 0.64 22.18 -2.93
C LYS A 5 1.72 23.12 -2.38
N ILE A 6 2.40 23.90 -3.22
CA ILE A 6 3.39 24.88 -2.75
C ILE A 6 2.74 25.92 -1.84
N LEU A 7 1.59 26.49 -2.23
CA LEU A 7 0.90 27.50 -1.43
C LEU A 7 0.55 26.98 -0.04
N PHE A 8 0.05 25.75 0.05
CA PHE A 8 -0.24 25.09 1.32
C PHE A 8 1.02 24.91 2.16
N TRP A 9 2.13 24.43 1.57
CA TRP A 9 3.40 24.27 2.28
C TRP A 9 4.01 25.61 2.73
N CYS A 10 3.90 26.66 1.92
CA CYS A 10 4.33 28.01 2.29
C CYS A 10 3.50 28.55 3.47
N LEU A 11 2.17 28.39 3.43
CA LEU A 11 1.29 28.79 4.53
C LEU A 11 1.61 28.03 5.82
N LEU A 12 1.80 26.70 5.71
CA LEU A 12 2.16 25.87 6.85
C LEU A 12 3.51 26.25 7.46
N ALA A 13 4.52 26.50 6.62
CA ALA A 13 5.84 26.96 7.06
C ALA A 13 5.76 28.34 7.73
N PHE A 14 4.93 29.25 7.20
CA PHE A 14 4.70 30.57 7.80
C PHE A 14 4.09 30.46 9.19
N ILE A 15 3.04 29.63 9.36
CA ILE A 15 2.41 29.37 10.67
C ILE A 15 3.45 28.76 11.63
N ALA A 16 4.23 27.79 11.18
CA ALA A 16 5.27 27.17 11.99
C ALA A 16 6.35 28.18 12.44
N ALA A 17 6.76 29.09 11.55
CA ALA A 17 7.72 30.15 11.87
C ALA A 17 7.17 31.14 12.92
N VAL A 18 5.94 31.63 12.72
CA VAL A 18 5.27 32.54 13.69
C VAL A 18 5.11 31.85 15.04
N PHE A 19 4.66 30.59 15.05
CA PHE A 19 4.55 29.80 16.28
C PHE A 19 5.89 29.68 17.00
N THR A 20 6.95 29.38 16.25
CA THR A 20 8.30 29.22 16.80
C THR A 20 8.84 30.51 17.39
N LEU A 21 8.69 31.63 16.68
CA LEU A 21 9.12 32.96 17.17
C LEU A 21 8.31 33.41 18.40
N GLY A 22 7.00 33.22 18.37
CA GLY A 22 6.12 33.60 19.49
C GLY A 22 6.28 32.73 20.73
N ASN A 23 6.80 31.50 20.58
CA ASN A 23 6.96 30.55 21.67
C ASN A 23 8.45 30.19 21.89
N TRP A 24 9.37 31.12 21.66
CA TRP A 24 10.79 30.90 21.89
C TRP A 24 11.14 30.94 23.40
N THR A 25 10.57 30.00 24.14
CA THR A 25 10.72 29.87 25.59
C THR A 25 11.60 28.66 25.89
N SER A 26 12.69 28.86 26.62
CA SER A 26 13.55 27.77 27.07
C SER A 26 12.93 27.09 28.30
N VAL A 27 12.72 25.78 28.21
CA VAL A 27 12.17 24.96 29.29
C VAL A 27 13.28 24.07 29.84
N PRO A 28 13.57 24.12 31.15
CA PRO A 28 14.55 23.24 31.79
C PRO A 28 13.96 21.84 31.97
N ILE A 29 14.63 20.83 31.40
CA ILE A 29 14.32 19.42 31.59
C ILE A 29 15.34 18.86 32.57
N LYS A 30 14.87 18.35 33.71
CA LYS A 30 15.71 17.68 34.70
C LYS A 30 16.08 16.29 34.18
N LEU A 31 17.36 16.06 33.95
CA LEU A 31 17.93 14.75 33.64
C LEU A 31 18.46 14.08 34.92
N TRP A 32 18.97 12.86 34.76
CA TRP A 32 19.62 12.13 35.82
C TRP A 32 20.87 12.86 36.34
N GLY A 33 21.19 12.68 37.62
CA GLY A 33 22.40 13.24 38.24
C GLY A 33 22.37 14.75 38.46
N GLY A 34 21.19 15.38 38.47
CA GLY A 34 21.06 16.83 38.68
C GLY A 34 21.36 17.68 37.45
N MET A 35 21.55 17.06 36.29
CA MET A 35 21.75 17.77 35.02
C MET A 35 20.44 18.39 34.53
N GLU A 36 20.52 19.57 33.91
CA GLU A 36 19.38 20.25 33.32
C GLU A 36 19.66 20.56 31.85
N ALA A 37 18.82 20.05 30.95
CA ALA A 37 18.87 20.43 29.53
C ALA A 37 17.88 21.55 29.29
N LEU A 38 18.38 22.66 28.78
CA LEU A 38 17.55 23.78 28.32
C LEU A 38 17.13 23.50 26.88
N VAL A 39 15.86 23.20 26.68
CA VAL A 39 15.30 22.93 25.36
C VAL A 39 14.21 23.94 25.06
N ASN A 40 14.21 24.49 23.85
CA ASN A 40 13.18 25.44 23.44
C ASN A 40 11.83 24.73 23.28
N LEU A 41 10.76 25.36 23.75
CA LEU A 41 9.40 24.85 23.69
C LEU A 41 8.99 24.34 22.30
N PRO A 42 9.29 25.02 21.18
CA PRO A 42 8.87 24.56 19.86
C PRO A 42 9.57 23.26 19.47
N LEU A 43 10.83 23.08 19.86
CA LEU A 43 11.59 21.85 19.62
C LEU A 43 11.06 20.70 20.49
N LEU A 44 10.78 20.98 21.76
CA LEU A 44 10.19 19.99 22.68
C LEU A 44 8.85 19.49 22.15
N LEU A 45 7.98 20.41 21.71
CA LEU A 45 6.67 20.08 21.15
C LEU A 45 6.78 19.26 19.86
N LEU A 46 7.73 19.61 18.98
CA LEU A 46 7.99 18.83 17.78
C LEU A 46 8.43 17.40 18.12
N LEU A 47 9.32 17.24 19.11
CA LEU A 47 9.80 15.93 19.54
C LEU A 47 8.70 15.08 20.17
N THR A 48 7.87 15.64 21.05
CA THR A 48 6.75 14.90 21.67
C THR A 48 5.69 14.52 20.64
N PHE A 49 5.41 15.43 19.69
CA PHE A 49 4.53 15.14 18.56
C PHE A 49 5.08 14.00 17.70
N LEU A 50 6.38 14.03 17.34
CA LEU A 50 7.01 12.93 16.59
C LEU A 50 6.99 11.63 17.40
N ALA A 51 7.25 11.67 18.69
CA ALA A 51 7.20 10.48 19.55
C ALA A 51 5.81 9.82 19.56
N GLY A 52 4.73 10.61 19.52
CA GLY A 52 3.37 10.10 19.37
C GLY A 52 3.01 9.68 17.95
N LEU A 53 3.53 10.38 16.93
CA LEU A 53 3.23 10.13 15.53
C LEU A 53 3.95 8.88 14.99
N VAL A 54 5.19 8.64 15.40
CA VAL A 54 6.02 7.53 14.92
C VAL A 54 5.32 6.17 15.06
N PRO A 55 4.79 5.77 16.24
CA PRO A 55 4.05 4.52 16.39
C PRO A 55 2.85 4.41 15.44
N THR A 56 2.08 5.49 15.26
CA THR A 56 0.91 5.49 14.37
C THR A 56 1.31 5.33 12.89
N LEU A 57 2.40 5.97 12.46
CA LEU A 57 2.94 5.82 11.11
C LEU A 57 3.47 4.40 10.88
N LEU A 58 4.19 3.83 11.84
CA LEU A 58 4.63 2.43 11.77
C LEU A 58 3.42 1.51 11.62
N TRP A 59 2.40 1.67 12.45
CA TRP A 59 1.17 0.88 12.34
C TRP A 59 0.55 1.00 10.94
N HIS A 60 0.28 2.22 10.45
CA HIS A 60 -0.29 2.43 9.13
C HIS A 60 0.57 1.86 7.99
N SER A 61 1.90 1.96 8.11
CA SER A 61 2.83 1.41 7.12
C SER A 61 2.77 -0.12 7.06
N THR A 62 2.70 -0.80 8.21
CA THR A 62 2.61 -2.26 8.27
C THR A 62 1.27 -2.76 7.74
N LEU A 63 0.16 -2.08 8.04
CA LEU A 63 -1.15 -2.41 7.48
C LEU A 63 -1.16 -2.27 5.96
N ARG A 64 -0.62 -1.16 5.44
CA ARG A 64 -0.52 -0.91 4.00
C ARG A 64 0.35 -1.97 3.31
N TRP A 65 1.47 -2.35 3.92
CA TRP A 65 2.34 -3.41 3.43
C TRP A 65 1.62 -4.77 3.40
N ARG A 66 0.91 -5.13 4.47
CA ARG A 66 0.11 -6.37 4.53
C ARG A 66 -0.95 -6.42 3.43
N LEU A 67 -1.70 -5.33 3.25
CA LEU A 67 -2.74 -5.25 2.22
C LEU A 67 -2.15 -5.40 0.81
N ARG A 68 -1.02 -4.73 0.53
CA ARG A 68 -0.30 -4.87 -0.75
C ARG A 68 0.18 -6.30 -1.00
N ASN A 69 0.71 -6.97 0.02
CA ASN A 69 1.15 -8.37 -0.13
C ASN A 69 -0.01 -9.32 -0.40
N ARG A 70 -1.16 -9.12 0.26
CA ARG A 70 -2.37 -9.92 0.02
C ARG A 70 -2.91 -9.72 -1.39
N LEU A 71 -2.92 -8.48 -1.88
CA LEU A 71 -3.28 -8.17 -3.27
C LEU A 71 -2.36 -8.91 -4.24
N ALA A 72 -1.04 -8.78 -4.07
CA ALA A 72 -0.07 -9.44 -4.95
C ALA A 72 -0.17 -10.98 -4.91
N ALA A 73 -0.55 -11.57 -3.77
CA ALA A 73 -0.79 -13.00 -3.66
C ALA A 73 -2.06 -13.42 -4.44
N ALA A 74 -3.14 -12.65 -4.31
CA ALA A 74 -4.38 -12.89 -5.05
C ALA A 74 -4.19 -12.73 -6.57
N GLU A 75 -3.43 -11.73 -7.00
CA GLU A 75 -3.09 -11.53 -8.42
C GLU A 75 -2.33 -12.72 -9.00
N ARG A 76 -1.36 -13.28 -8.27
CA ARG A 76 -0.62 -14.48 -8.70
C ARG A 76 -1.54 -15.71 -8.79
N ALA A 77 -2.40 -15.92 -7.80
CA ALA A 77 -3.35 -17.03 -7.83
C ALA A 77 -4.32 -16.94 -9.02
N LEU A 78 -4.82 -15.73 -9.34
CA LEU A 78 -5.65 -15.51 -10.53
C LEU A 78 -4.87 -15.75 -11.83
N HIS A 79 -3.59 -15.34 -11.88
CA HIS A 79 -2.74 -15.60 -13.03
C HIS A 79 -2.53 -17.10 -13.24
N ASP A 80 -2.22 -17.85 -12.18
CA ASP A 80 -2.01 -19.29 -12.23
C ASP A 80 -3.26 -20.07 -12.66
N LEU A 81 -4.44 -19.69 -12.13
CA LEU A 81 -5.72 -20.24 -12.58
C LEU A 81 -6.00 -19.93 -14.06
N ARG A 82 -5.66 -18.72 -14.53
CA ARG A 82 -5.83 -18.35 -15.95
C ARG A 82 -4.86 -19.11 -16.86
N VAL A 83 -3.64 -19.39 -16.40
CA VAL A 83 -2.66 -20.21 -17.14
C VAL A 83 -3.08 -21.68 -17.14
N THR A 84 -3.60 -22.21 -16.02
CA THR A 84 -4.10 -23.59 -15.91
C THR A 84 -5.39 -23.79 -16.72
N ALA A 85 -6.25 -22.76 -16.81
CA ALA A 85 -7.43 -22.74 -17.67
C ALA A 85 -7.12 -22.36 -19.13
N ALA A 86 -5.84 -22.21 -19.50
CA ALA A 86 -5.48 -22.06 -20.91
C ALA A 86 -6.02 -23.29 -21.68
N PRO A 87 -6.63 -23.10 -22.86
CA PRO A 87 -7.28 -24.19 -23.55
C PRO A 87 -6.23 -25.26 -23.83
N VAL A 88 -6.45 -26.48 -23.33
CA VAL A 88 -5.88 -27.67 -23.95
C VAL A 88 -6.17 -27.52 -25.45
N PRO A 89 -5.18 -27.63 -26.36
CA PRO A 89 -5.47 -27.65 -27.76
C PRO A 89 -6.49 -28.78 -27.93
N VAL A 90 -7.72 -28.41 -28.29
CA VAL A 90 -8.69 -29.36 -28.78
C VAL A 90 -7.99 -29.99 -29.97
N SER A 91 -7.44 -31.19 -29.79
CA SER A 91 -7.24 -32.08 -30.92
C SER A 91 -8.59 -32.08 -31.60
N THR A 92 -8.67 -31.40 -32.74
CA THR A 92 -9.73 -31.62 -33.69
C THR A 92 -9.70 -33.12 -33.91
N LEU A 93 -10.58 -33.85 -33.23
CA LEU A 93 -10.99 -35.15 -33.67
C LEU A 93 -11.52 -34.87 -35.07
N SER A 94 -10.68 -35.09 -36.08
CA SER A 94 -11.14 -35.19 -37.46
C SER A 94 -12.38 -36.07 -37.38
N PRO A 95 -13.53 -35.63 -37.92
CA PRO A 95 -14.68 -36.49 -37.96
C PRO A 95 -14.25 -37.72 -38.76
N ASP A 96 -14.10 -38.84 -38.06
CA ASP A 96 -13.90 -40.13 -38.70
C ASP A 96 -15.08 -40.26 -39.68
N PRO A 97 -14.85 -40.51 -40.98
CA PRO A 97 -15.94 -40.60 -41.92
C PRO A 97 -16.81 -41.76 -41.46
N VAL A 98 -18.02 -41.46 -41.00
CA VAL A 98 -19.05 -42.47 -40.73
C VAL A 98 -19.34 -43.13 -42.07
N ILE A 99 -18.68 -44.26 -42.31
CA ILE A 99 -19.00 -45.15 -43.42
C ILE A 99 -20.34 -45.78 -43.07
N VAL A 100 -21.41 -45.19 -43.58
CA VAL A 100 -22.74 -45.79 -43.56
C VAL A 100 -22.71 -46.97 -44.53
N THR A 101 -22.44 -48.17 -44.03
CA THR A 101 -22.71 -49.39 -44.80
C THR A 101 -24.22 -49.52 -44.97
N PRO A 102 -24.75 -49.52 -46.20
CA PRO A 102 -26.17 -49.77 -46.42
C PRO A 102 -26.46 -51.22 -46.03
N HIS A 103 -27.30 -51.40 -45.00
CA HIS A 103 -27.81 -52.73 -44.68
C HIS A 103 -28.80 -53.11 -45.79
N ALA A 104 -28.42 -54.10 -46.60
CA ALA A 104 -29.29 -54.67 -47.63
C ALA A 104 -30.51 -55.29 -46.94
N VAL A 105 -31.68 -54.70 -47.20
CA VAL A 105 -32.98 -55.28 -46.89
C VAL A 105 -33.17 -56.47 -47.82
N ASP A 106 -33.13 -57.68 -47.25
CA ASP A 106 -33.51 -58.90 -47.97
C ASP A 106 -35.05 -58.98 -48.07
N PRO A 107 -35.62 -59.17 -49.28
CA PRO A 107 -37.04 -59.46 -49.44
C PRO A 107 -37.26 -60.97 -49.62
N ALA A 108 -38.01 -61.59 -48.70
CA ALA A 108 -39.05 -62.61 -48.91
C ALA A 108 -39.26 -63.48 -47.67
#